data_AF-A0A2U1KX88-F1
#
_entry.id   AF-A0A2U1KX88-F1
#
_cell.length_a   1.000
_cell.length_b   1.000
_cell.length_c   1.000
_cell.angle_alpha   90.00
_cell.angle_beta   90.00
_cell.angle_gamma   90.00
#
_symmetry.space_group_name_H-M   'P 1'
#
loop_
_entity.id
_entity.type
_entity.pdbx_description
1 polymer ?
#
loop_
_entity_poly.entity_id
_entity_poly.type
_entity_poly.pdbx_seq_one_letter_code
_entity_poly.pdbx_strand_id
1 'polypeptide(L)'
;MSMCLAKSCSRMMRSRRTSLVNVQKALDLFLKGAARGSTLTMVDTGLVCWEIGKKDEGVRMYKRAAEHGDSVGQCNLGISYLQGKLASLSFF
;
A
#
# COMPACT_ATOMS: atom_id res chain seq x y z
N MET A 1 -19.74 32.41 -14.12
CA MET A 1 -18.38 31.84 -13.94
C MET A 1 -18.40 30.55 -13.10
N SER A 2 -19.25 29.56 -13.42
CA SER A 2 -19.46 28.37 -12.56
C SER A 2 -19.33 27.02 -13.27
N MET A 3 -19.04 26.97 -14.57
CA MET A 3 -18.93 25.71 -15.33
C MET A 3 -17.50 25.13 -15.46
N CYS A 4 -16.45 25.83 -15.00
CA CYS A 4 -15.06 25.34 -15.13
C CYS A 4 -14.64 24.35 -14.03
N LEU A 5 -15.25 24.38 -12.83
CA LEU A 5 -14.84 23.51 -11.72
C LEU A 5 -15.30 22.04 -11.88
N ALA A 6 -16.43 21.79 -12.55
CA ALA A 6 -16.98 20.44 -12.73
C ALA A 6 -16.17 19.55 -13.71
N LYS A 7 -15.59 20.16 -14.76
CA LYS A 7 -14.77 19.44 -15.75
C LYS A 7 -13.43 18.96 -15.19
N SER A 8 -12.78 19.76 -14.32
CA SER A 8 -11.55 19.34 -13.63
C SER A 8 -11.79 18.23 -12.61
N CYS A 9 -12.90 18.29 -11.85
CA CYS A 9 -13.26 17.24 -10.89
C CYS A 9 -13.50 15.88 -11.59
N SER A 10 -14.13 15.89 -12.76
CA SER A 10 -14.40 14.68 -13.56
C SER A 10 -13.13 14.06 -14.17
N ARG A 11 -12.14 14.88 -14.52
CA ARG A 11 -10.84 14.45 -15.05
C ARG A 11 -9.94 13.86 -13.94
N MET A 12 -10.02 14.43 -12.74
CA MET A 12 -9.35 13.91 -11.52
C MET A 12 -9.96 12.58 -11.04
N MET A 13 -11.29 12.45 -11.05
CA MET A 13 -11.98 11.19 -10.74
C MET A 13 -11.65 10.09 -11.75
N ARG A 14 -11.49 10.41 -13.05
CA ARG A 14 -11.05 9.45 -14.06
C ARG A 14 -9.62 8.97 -13.83
N SER A 15 -8.68 9.87 -13.51
CA SER A 15 -7.29 9.52 -13.19
C SER A 15 -7.16 8.70 -11.90
N ARG A 16 -7.93 9.04 -10.85
CA ARG A 16 -8.05 8.22 -9.63
C ARG A 16 -8.68 6.85 -9.90
N ARG A 17 -9.65 6.76 -10.82
CA ARG A 17 -10.30 5.50 -11.17
C ARG A 17 -9.36 4.58 -11.94
N THR A 18 -8.52 5.10 -12.85
CA THR A 18 -7.48 4.31 -13.52
C THR A 18 -6.35 3.91 -12.57
N SER A 19 -5.94 4.78 -11.63
CA SER A 19 -4.93 4.41 -10.64
C SER A 19 -5.42 3.33 -9.68
N LEU A 20 -6.67 3.40 -9.21
CA LEU A 20 -7.27 2.36 -8.37
C LEU A 20 -7.39 1.01 -9.10
N VAL A 21 -7.74 1.01 -10.39
CA VAL A 21 -7.78 -0.22 -11.20
C VAL A 21 -6.39 -0.83 -11.38
N ASN A 22 -5.36 0.00 -11.56
CA ASN A 22 -3.97 -0.49 -11.68
C ASN A 22 -3.43 -1.01 -10.35
N VAL A 23 -3.78 -0.38 -9.23
CA VAL A 23 -3.42 -0.81 -7.87
C VAL A 23 -4.08 -2.14 -7.53
N GLN A 24 -5.37 -2.31 -7.85
CA GLN A 24 -6.08 -3.55 -7.56
C GLN A 24 -5.50 -4.72 -8.36
N LYS A 25 -5.12 -4.48 -9.63
CA LYS A 25 -4.41 -5.47 -10.45
C LYS A 25 -3.01 -5.77 -9.94
N ALA A 26 -2.28 -4.76 -9.45
CA ALA A 26 -0.98 -4.96 -8.83
C ALA A 26 -1.12 -5.85 -7.59
N LEU A 27 -2.09 -5.56 -6.72
CA LEU A 27 -2.40 -6.38 -5.54
C LEU A 27 -2.71 -7.83 -5.93
N ASP A 28 -3.51 -8.04 -6.97
CA ASP A 28 -3.87 -9.39 -7.45
C ASP A 28 -2.66 -10.17 -7.99
N LEU A 29 -1.80 -9.50 -8.77
CA LEU A 29 -0.55 -10.08 -9.29
C LEU A 29 0.41 -10.41 -8.16
N PHE A 30 0.47 -9.54 -7.16
CA PHE A 30 1.31 -9.72 -6.00
C PHE A 30 0.81 -10.82 -5.05
N LEU A 31 -0.51 -10.95 -4.82
CA LEU A 31 -1.09 -12.06 -4.07
C LEU A 31 -0.81 -13.41 -4.75
N LYS A 32 -0.84 -13.45 -6.09
CA LYS A 32 -0.43 -14.62 -6.88
C LYS A 32 1.07 -14.90 -6.75
N GLY A 33 1.91 -13.86 -6.68
CA GLY A 33 3.35 -13.99 -6.45
C GLY A 33 3.70 -14.47 -5.03
N ALA A 34 3.01 -13.94 -4.03
CA ALA A 34 3.12 -14.34 -2.63
C ALA A 34 2.68 -15.80 -2.43
N ALA A 35 1.69 -16.28 -3.19
CA ALA A 35 1.32 -17.69 -3.22
C ALA A 35 2.44 -18.61 -3.78
N ARG A 36 3.38 -18.06 -4.56
CA ARG A 36 4.60 -18.76 -5.00
C ARG A 36 5.76 -18.65 -4.00
N GLY A 37 5.52 -18.04 -2.84
CA GLY A 37 6.50 -17.92 -1.75
C GLY A 37 7.58 -16.87 -1.98
N SER A 38 7.45 -15.99 -2.97
CA SER A 38 8.45 -14.93 -3.20
C SER A 38 8.28 -13.81 -2.17
N THR A 39 9.19 -13.72 -1.22
CA THR A 39 9.20 -12.67 -0.20
C THR A 39 9.31 -11.27 -0.79
N LEU A 40 10.04 -11.13 -1.89
CA LEU A 40 10.16 -9.88 -2.65
C LEU A 40 8.79 -9.35 -3.09
N THR A 41 7.94 -10.23 -3.64
CA THR A 41 6.58 -9.83 -4.03
C THR A 41 5.74 -9.43 -2.83
N MET A 42 5.92 -10.06 -1.67
CA MET A 42 5.21 -9.65 -0.44
C MET A 42 5.63 -8.25 0.01
N VAL A 43 6.92 -7.92 -0.06
CA VAL A 43 7.44 -6.58 0.24
C VAL A 43 6.84 -5.54 -0.73
N ASP A 44 6.88 -5.81 -2.03
CA ASP A 44 6.32 -4.88 -3.02
C ASP A 44 4.80 -4.70 -2.87
N THR A 45 4.08 -5.78 -2.53
CA THR A 45 2.65 -5.70 -2.17
C THR A 45 2.44 -4.75 -1.00
N GLY A 46 3.27 -4.89 0.03
CA GLY A 46 3.18 -4.13 1.25
C GLY A 46 3.37 -2.64 0.99
N LEU A 47 4.33 -2.31 0.13
CA LEU A 47 4.63 -0.94 -0.29
C LEU A 47 3.48 -0.33 -1.08
N VAL A 48 2.92 -1.06 -2.05
CA VAL A 48 1.76 -0.58 -2.81
C VAL A 48 0.56 -0.35 -1.90
N CYS A 49 0.30 -1.24 -0.94
CA CYS A 49 -0.75 -1.07 0.06
C CYS A 49 -0.54 0.17 0.94
N TRP A 50 0.73 0.46 1.26
CA TRP A 50 1.11 1.64 2.04
C TRP A 50 0.75 2.94 1.31
N GLU A 51 1.15 3.04 0.04
CA GLU A 51 0.95 4.24 -0.80
C GLU A 51 -0.54 4.53 -1.07
N ILE A 52 -1.36 3.49 -1.16
CA ILE A 52 -2.81 3.65 -1.38
C ILE A 52 -3.60 3.93 -0.10
N GLY A 53 -2.91 4.02 1.04
CA GLY A 53 -3.51 4.27 2.36
C GLY A 53 -4.11 3.04 3.04
N LYS A 54 -3.97 1.84 2.45
CA LYS A 54 -4.35 0.57 3.09
C LYS A 54 -3.22 0.06 3.99
N LYS A 55 -2.82 0.89 4.95
CA LYS A 55 -1.64 0.64 5.81
C LYS A 55 -1.72 -0.71 6.53
N ASP A 56 -2.90 -1.11 7.03
CA ASP A 56 -3.09 -2.40 7.71
C ASP A 56 -2.78 -3.59 6.80
N GLU A 57 -3.14 -3.49 5.51
CA GLU A 57 -2.84 -4.52 4.52
C GLU A 57 -1.35 -4.55 4.19
N GLY A 58 -0.72 -3.37 4.13
CA GLY A 58 0.73 -3.24 3.98
C GLY A 58 1.51 -3.93 5.11
N VAL A 59 1.11 -3.66 6.36
CA VAL A 59 1.71 -4.27 7.56
C VAL A 59 1.58 -5.80 7.52
N ARG A 60 0.43 -6.34 7.11
CA ARG A 60 0.23 -7.79 6.99
C ARG A 60 1.20 -8.43 5.98
N MET A 61 1.48 -7.77 4.87
CA MET A 61 2.39 -8.28 3.85
C MET A 61 3.85 -8.23 4.32
N TYR A 62 4.26 -7.14 4.95
CA TYR A 62 5.60 -7.04 5.56
C TYR A 62 5.81 -8.08 6.66
N LYS A 63 4.77 -8.35 7.47
CA LYS A 63 4.81 -9.41 8.49
C LYS A 63 5.06 -10.79 7.87
N ARG A 64 4.35 -11.13 6.79
CA ARG A 64 4.58 -12.40 6.07
C ARG A 64 5.97 -12.49 5.48
N ALA A 65 6.46 -11.42 4.84
CA ALA A 65 7.83 -11.38 4.34
C ALA A 65 8.86 -11.61 5.47
N ALA A 66 8.64 -10.96 6.63
CA ALA A 66 9.49 -11.12 7.81
C ALA A 66 9.46 -12.53 8.41
N GLU A 67 8.29 -13.19 8.42
CA GLU A 67 8.12 -14.59 8.85
C GLU A 67 8.92 -15.58 7.97
N HIS A 68 9.13 -15.23 6.70
CA HIS A 68 9.99 -15.97 5.78
C HIS A 68 11.48 -15.57 5.85
N GLY A 69 11.87 -14.70 6.79
CA GLY A 69 13.26 -14.28 6.99
C GLY A 69 13.72 -13.15 6.06
N ASP A 70 12.80 -12.50 5.34
CA ASP A 70 13.14 -11.39 4.45
C ASP A 70 13.54 -10.14 5.24
N SER A 71 14.78 -9.69 5.06
CA SER A 71 15.34 -8.55 5.78
C SER A 71 14.66 -7.22 5.42
N VAL A 72 14.16 -7.09 4.18
CA VAL A 72 13.42 -5.89 3.74
C VAL A 72 12.03 -5.88 4.35
N GLY A 73 11.36 -7.04 4.39
CA GLY A 73 10.10 -7.24 5.10
C GLY A 73 10.20 -6.89 6.58
N GLN A 74 11.25 -7.35 7.27
CA GLN A 74 11.53 -7.03 8.66
C GLN A 74 11.75 -5.52 8.88
N CYS A 75 12.54 -4.88 8.02
CA CYS A 75 12.79 -3.44 8.09
C CYS A 75 11.50 -2.64 7.92
N ASN A 76 10.72 -2.94 6.88
CA ASN A 76 9.46 -2.24 6.58
C ASN A 76 8.40 -2.46 7.67
N LEU A 77 8.36 -3.66 8.29
CA LEU A 77 7.51 -3.92 9.45
C LEU A 77 7.92 -3.02 10.63
N GLY A 78 9.22 -2.90 10.93
CA GLY A 78 9.72 -2.00 11.97
C GLY A 78 9.32 -0.54 11.74
N ILE A 79 9.51 -0.04 10.51
CA ILE A 79 9.11 1.32 10.11
C ILE A 79 7.60 1.51 10.31
N SER A 80 6.78 0.53 9.93
CA SER A 80 5.33 0.62 10.05
C SER A 80 4.86 0.77 11.51
N TYR A 81 5.49 0.06 12.46
CA TYR A 81 5.18 0.19 13.88
C TYR A 81 5.66 1.50 14.48
N LEU A 82 6.82 2.01 14.05
CA LEU A 82 7.30 3.33 14.47
C LEU A 82 6.34 4.43 14.01
N GLN A 83 5.86 4.38 12.78
CA GLN A 83 4.89 5.36 12.27
C GLN A 83 3.53 5.26 12.97
N GLY A 84 3.05 4.05 13.29
CA GLY A 84 1.84 3.87 14.08
C GLY A 84 1.95 4.46 15.48
N LYS A 85 3.10 4.27 16.15
CA LYS A 85 3.38 4.82 17.47
C LYS A 85 3.55 6.35 17.45
N LEU A 86 4.22 6.89 16.43
CA LEU A 86 4.38 8.33 16.26
C LEU A 86 3.02 9.01 16.06
N ALA A 87 2.17 8.41 15.23
CA ALA A 87 0.81 8.88 15.02
C ALA A 87 -0.02 8.85 16.32
N SER A 88 0.14 7.85 17.20
CA SER A 88 -0.58 7.84 18.48
C SER A 88 -0.05 8.88 19.47
N LEU A 89 1.24 9.21 19.42
CA LEU A 89 1.87 10.20 20.29
C LEU A 89 1.56 11.64 19.87
N SER A 90 1.36 11.91 18.57
CA SER A 90 1.06 13.26 18.06
C SER A 90 -0.37 13.74 18.36
N PHE A 91 -1.22 12.91 18.97
CA PHE A 91 -2.58 13.26 19.40
C PHE A 91 -2.69 13.56 20.92
N PHE A 92 -1.57 13.66 21.63
CA PHE A 92 -1.46 14.18 23.00
C PHE A 92 -0.64 15.47 23.00
#